data_AF-A0A7V5N402-F1
#
_entry.id   AF-A0A7V5N402-F1
#
_cell.length_a   1.000
_cell.length_b   1.000
_cell.length_c   1.000
_cell.angle_alpha   90.00
_cell.angle_beta   90.00
_cell.angle_gamma   90.00
#
_symmetry.space_group_name_H-M   'P 1'
#
loop_
_entity.id
_entity.type
_entity.pdbx_description
1 polymer ?
#
loop_
_entity_poly.entity_id
_entity_poly.type
_entity_poly.pdbx_seq_one_letter_code
_entity_poly.pdbx_strand_id
1 'polypeptide(L)'
;ELPFHTDEKFRRDGTDEILDYLESQNILRQAGGKYHWSSEIYPAQQISLRSASPDNFVILNQTDNNRVIGEVDYYSAPIFLHPEAIYLHDARPYQVTELDWEGKKAYVKEAEVDYYTDAETKSDLTVLSISDQETRTDMTLSWGEVKVTSVTVLFKKIKFHTHENVGSGDILLPELELQTNAFWYTFPGDICFKLKLEGEDFGGSLRGLANILGKIAPLWLMCDPRDLRSISQVRSPFSELPTVYIYENIPDGVGYSEKLFNISSDLFEACRKQIRECACPNGCPSCVGPEMEVGSAGKSGTLKLLSYMLAVENI
;
A
#
# COMPACT_ATOMS: atom_id res chain seq x y z
N GLU A 1 18.56 27.71 1.22
CA GLU A 1 18.09 27.80 -0.18
C GLU A 1 18.19 29.25 -0.68
N LEU A 2 17.82 29.55 -1.94
CA LEU A 2 17.90 30.88 -2.58
C LEU A 2 16.54 31.31 -3.17
N PRO A 3 16.25 32.62 -3.31
CA PRO A 3 15.06 33.09 -4.04
C PRO A 3 15.07 32.60 -5.49
N PHE A 4 13.92 32.11 -5.96
CA PHE A 4 13.77 31.48 -7.28
C PHE A 4 13.47 32.53 -8.33
N HIS A 5 14.22 32.58 -9.43
CA HIS A 5 13.97 33.56 -10.50
C HIS A 5 12.72 33.19 -11.33
N THR A 6 12.00 34.20 -11.82
CA THR A 6 10.82 33.99 -12.71
C THR A 6 11.16 33.26 -13.99
N ASP A 7 12.41 33.40 -14.45
CA ASP A 7 12.89 32.83 -15.71
C ASP A 7 13.57 31.47 -15.52
N GLU A 8 13.81 31.07 -14.26
CA GLU A 8 14.40 29.77 -13.93
C GLU A 8 13.34 28.67 -13.98
N LYS A 9 13.73 27.47 -14.40
CA LYS A 9 12.84 26.31 -14.51
C LYS A 9 13.39 25.17 -13.68
N PHE A 10 12.53 24.54 -12.87
CA PHE A 10 12.91 23.38 -12.09
C PHE A 10 12.51 22.08 -12.82
N ARG A 11 13.36 21.68 -13.78
CA ARG A 11 13.34 20.40 -14.53
C ARG A 11 12.08 20.03 -15.34
N ARG A 12 10.89 20.57 -15.08
CA ARG A 12 9.62 20.25 -15.77
C ARG A 12 8.76 21.49 -16.07
N ASP A 13 7.84 21.33 -17.03
CA ASP A 13 6.71 22.23 -17.24
C ASP A 13 5.79 22.25 -16.01
N GLY A 14 5.29 23.43 -15.65
CA GLY A 14 4.46 23.66 -14.45
C GLY A 14 5.14 24.46 -13.34
N THR A 15 6.43 24.81 -13.48
CA THR A 15 7.13 25.64 -12.47
C THR A 15 6.39 26.97 -12.22
N ASP A 16 5.94 27.64 -13.28
CA ASP A 16 5.26 28.94 -13.16
C ASP A 16 3.91 28.80 -12.45
N GLU A 17 3.12 27.79 -12.83
CA GLU A 17 1.81 27.51 -12.22
C GLU A 17 1.95 27.21 -10.72
N ILE A 18 3.00 26.48 -10.32
CA ILE A 18 3.29 26.19 -8.91
C ILE A 18 3.72 27.47 -8.18
N LEU A 19 4.58 28.29 -8.77
CA LEU A 19 5.02 29.56 -8.17
C LEU A 19 3.86 30.52 -7.99
N ASP A 20 2.99 30.65 -9.00
CA ASP A 20 1.79 31.48 -8.98
C ASP A 20 0.79 30.96 -7.93
N TYR A 21 0.62 29.64 -7.84
CA TYR A 21 -0.18 29.03 -6.78
C TYR A 21 0.38 29.34 -5.39
N LEU A 22 1.67 29.12 -5.16
CA LEU A 22 2.31 29.39 -3.86
C LEU A 22 2.29 30.87 -3.48
N GLU A 23 2.39 31.78 -4.46
CA GLU A 23 2.20 33.22 -4.24
C GLU A 23 0.75 33.54 -3.88
N SER A 24 -0.24 32.94 -4.56
CA SER A 24 -1.67 33.11 -4.22
C SER A 24 -2.00 32.63 -2.80
N GLN A 25 -1.27 31.61 -2.30
CA GLN A 25 -1.38 31.10 -0.94
C GLN A 25 -0.57 31.92 0.09
N ASN A 26 0.07 33.02 -0.32
CA ASN A 26 0.95 33.87 0.50
C ASN A 26 2.17 33.14 1.11
N ILE A 27 2.57 32.01 0.53
CA ILE A 27 3.76 31.25 0.92
C ILE A 27 5.02 31.87 0.29
N LEU A 28 4.88 32.35 -0.94
CA LEU A 28 5.90 33.10 -1.66
C LEU A 28 5.43 34.54 -1.90
N ARG A 29 6.39 35.43 -2.13
CA ARG A 29 6.16 36.80 -2.58
C ARG A 29 7.07 37.12 -3.75
N GLN A 30 6.49 37.58 -4.85
CA GLN A 30 7.26 38.05 -5.99
C GLN A 30 7.77 39.48 -5.75
N ALA A 31 9.08 39.68 -5.90
CA ALA A 31 9.72 40.98 -5.86
C ALA A 31 10.99 40.98 -6.72
N GLY A 32 11.17 42.00 -7.56
CA GLY A 32 12.40 42.17 -8.34
C GLY A 32 12.72 41.01 -9.29
N GLY A 33 11.70 40.38 -9.90
CA GLY A 33 11.88 39.25 -10.82
C GLY A 33 12.26 37.92 -10.13
N LYS A 34 12.00 37.81 -8.82
CA LYS A 34 12.23 36.59 -8.04
C LYS A 34 11.07 36.32 -7.10
N TYR A 35 10.84 35.05 -6.79
CA TYR A 35 9.96 34.60 -5.73
C TYR A 35 10.78 34.39 -4.45
N HIS A 36 10.36 35.06 -3.38
CA HIS A 36 10.96 35.00 -2.06
C HIS A 36 10.05 34.24 -1.11
N TRP A 37 10.64 33.42 -0.22
CA TRP A 37 9.92 32.81 0.88
C TRP A 37 9.38 33.89 1.83
N SER A 38 8.07 33.90 2.09
CA SER A 38 7.40 34.91 2.91
C SER A 38 6.90 34.38 4.26
N SER A 39 7.05 33.09 4.53
CA SER A 39 6.66 32.49 5.81
C SER A 39 7.82 32.48 6.81
N GLU A 40 7.51 32.60 8.10
CA GLU A 40 8.49 32.45 9.19
C GLU A 40 8.83 30.98 9.47
N ILE A 41 8.02 30.05 8.97
CA ILE A 41 8.21 28.62 9.14
C ILE A 41 9.30 28.13 8.19
N TYR A 42 10.25 27.36 8.71
CA TYR A 42 11.26 26.71 7.90
C TYR A 42 10.66 25.47 7.21
N PRO A 43 10.49 25.47 5.88
CA PRO A 43 9.67 24.46 5.19
C PRO A 43 10.25 23.04 5.34
N ALA A 44 11.57 22.89 5.33
CA ALA A 44 12.20 21.58 5.41
C ALA A 44 12.05 20.90 6.79
N GLN A 45 11.62 21.60 7.84
CA GLN A 45 11.29 20.96 9.12
C GLN A 45 9.98 20.16 9.08
N GLN A 46 9.06 20.51 8.17
CA GLN A 46 7.74 19.89 8.07
C GLN A 46 7.67 18.79 7.00
N ILE A 47 8.74 18.62 6.22
CA ILE A 47 8.78 17.68 5.09
C ILE A 47 9.73 16.54 5.43
N SER A 48 9.19 15.34 5.60
CA SER A 48 9.98 14.11 5.65
C SER A 48 10.21 13.58 4.23
N LEU A 49 11.44 13.16 3.93
CA LEU A 49 11.81 12.61 2.63
C LEU A 49 11.48 11.12 2.47
N ARG A 50 11.23 10.40 3.58
CA ARG A 50 11.11 8.92 3.57
C ARG A 50 9.90 8.39 4.31
N SER A 51 9.41 9.11 5.30
CA SER A 51 8.36 8.61 6.19
C SER A 51 7.17 9.54 6.15
N ALA A 52 5.98 8.96 6.13
CA ALA A 52 4.76 9.74 6.20
C ALA A 52 4.44 10.21 7.63
N SER A 53 5.08 9.61 8.64
CA SER A 53 5.15 10.13 9.99
C SER A 53 6.62 10.27 10.42
N PRO A 54 7.02 11.36 11.09
CA PRO A 54 8.37 11.49 11.65
C PRO A 54 8.61 10.58 12.86
N ASP A 55 7.59 9.86 13.33
CA ASP A 55 7.65 9.06 14.54
C ASP A 55 8.29 7.68 14.31
N ASN A 56 9.38 7.42 15.03
CA ASN A 56 10.05 6.14 15.08
C ASN A 56 10.07 5.58 16.50
N PHE A 57 10.14 4.26 16.60
CA PHE A 57 10.44 3.52 17.81
C PHE A 57 11.95 3.30 17.93
N VAL A 58 12.52 3.67 19.07
CA VAL A 58 13.94 3.45 19.39
C VAL A 58 14.11 2.08 20.06
N ILE A 59 15.07 1.29 19.59
CA ILE A 59 15.34 -0.06 20.09
C ILE A 59 16.50 -0.02 21.08
N LEU A 60 16.24 -0.39 22.34
CA LEU A 60 17.16 -0.32 23.47
C LEU A 60 17.59 -1.71 23.92
N ASN A 61 18.87 -2.03 23.82
CA ASN A 61 19.43 -3.31 24.27
C ASN A 61 19.65 -3.29 25.80
N GLN A 62 18.77 -3.97 26.54
CA GLN A 62 18.87 -4.10 27.99
C GLN A 62 20.07 -4.93 28.45
N THR A 63 20.62 -5.81 27.61
CA THR A 63 21.85 -6.57 27.92
C THR A 63 23.09 -5.67 27.92
N ASP A 64 23.04 -4.52 27.24
CA ASP A 64 24.14 -3.56 27.10
C ASP A 64 23.71 -2.16 27.57
N ASN A 65 23.34 -2.02 28.85
CA ASN A 65 23.01 -0.74 29.50
C ASN A 65 22.03 0.16 28.72
N ASN A 66 21.02 -0.43 28.07
CA ASN A 66 20.05 0.26 27.22
C ASN A 66 20.71 1.02 26.04
N ARG A 67 21.80 0.48 25.48
CA ARG A 67 22.39 1.02 24.25
C ARG A 67 21.35 0.98 23.12
N VAL A 68 21.22 2.09 22.39
CA VAL A 68 20.43 2.14 21.17
C VAL A 68 21.08 1.28 20.10
N ILE A 69 20.33 0.33 19.53
CA ILE A 69 20.82 -0.53 18.44
C ILE A 69 20.15 -0.22 17.10
N GLY A 70 18.99 0.45 17.10
CA GLY A 70 18.33 0.79 15.86
C GLY A 70 17.00 1.50 16.09
N GLU A 71 16.31 1.76 14.99
CA GLU A 71 14.99 2.36 14.96
C GLU A 71 14.10 1.63 13.94
N VAL A 72 12.80 1.62 14.20
CA VAL A 72 11.76 1.12 13.28
C VAL A 72 10.66 2.17 13.21
N ASP A 73 10.05 2.37 12.04
CA ASP A 73 8.97 3.35 11.88
C ASP A 73 7.71 2.95 12.65
N TYR A 74 6.87 3.94 12.95
CA TYR A 74 5.64 3.75 13.72
C TYR A 74 4.72 2.63 13.20
N TYR A 75 4.55 2.52 11.88
CA TYR A 75 3.61 1.57 11.28
C TYR A 75 4.16 0.14 11.22
N SER A 76 5.49 -0.01 11.17
CA SER A 76 6.16 -1.31 11.19
C SER A 76 6.37 -1.86 12.60
N ALA A 77 6.26 -1.03 13.65
CA ALA A 77 6.52 -1.44 15.03
C ALA A 77 5.66 -2.63 15.49
N PRO A 78 4.34 -2.73 15.20
CA PRO A 78 3.57 -3.91 15.58
C PRO A 78 4.03 -5.22 14.95
N ILE A 79 4.72 -5.16 13.81
CA ILE A 79 5.19 -6.34 13.07
C ILE A 79 6.53 -6.82 13.61
N PHE A 80 7.46 -5.90 13.90
CA PHE A 80 8.84 -6.25 14.27
C PHE A 80 9.16 -6.11 15.75
N LEU A 81 8.40 -5.28 16.47
CA LEU A 81 8.68 -4.87 17.84
C LEU A 81 7.57 -5.27 18.82
N HIS A 82 6.63 -6.12 18.41
CA HIS A 82 5.66 -6.67 19.36
C HIS A 82 6.36 -7.45 20.48
N PRO A 83 5.76 -7.54 21.69
CA PRO A 83 6.30 -8.39 22.74
C PRO A 83 6.58 -9.82 22.25
N GLU A 84 7.71 -10.39 22.65
CA GLU A 84 8.26 -11.68 22.18
C GLU A 84 8.80 -11.73 20.74
N ALA A 85 8.73 -10.65 19.96
CA ALA A 85 9.33 -10.62 18.63
C ALA A 85 10.85 -10.88 18.69
N ILE A 86 11.38 -11.56 17.68
CA ILE A 86 12.81 -11.68 17.44
C ILE A 86 13.20 -10.63 16.41
N TYR A 87 13.75 -9.52 16.89
CA TYR A 87 14.34 -8.47 16.08
C TYR A 87 15.76 -8.88 15.67
N LEU A 88 16.04 -8.89 14.37
CA LEU A 88 17.35 -9.21 13.83
C LEU A 88 18.11 -7.93 13.48
N HIS A 89 19.25 -7.71 14.12
CA HIS A 89 20.13 -6.58 13.86
C HIS A 89 21.54 -7.06 13.57
N ASP A 90 22.06 -6.79 12.37
CA ASP A 90 23.34 -7.33 11.89
C ASP A 90 23.51 -8.85 12.11
N ALA A 91 22.45 -9.60 11.77
CA ALA A 91 22.35 -11.06 11.96
C ALA A 91 22.43 -11.55 13.42
N ARG A 92 22.30 -10.64 14.40
CA ARG A 92 22.20 -10.99 15.83
C ARG A 92 20.74 -10.97 16.27
N PRO A 93 20.24 -12.03 16.94
CA PRO A 93 18.87 -12.06 17.43
C PRO A 93 18.73 -11.27 18.73
N TYR A 94 17.71 -10.44 18.78
CA TYR A 94 17.27 -9.73 19.98
C TYR A 94 15.80 -10.05 20.23
N GLN A 95 15.48 -10.60 21.40
CA GLN A 95 14.09 -10.79 21.78
C GLN A 95 13.54 -9.50 22.39
N VAL A 96 12.41 -9.04 21.87
CA VAL A 96 11.68 -7.90 22.43
C VAL A 96 11.00 -8.32 23.72
N THR A 97 11.41 -7.68 24.82
CA THR A 97 10.86 -7.94 26.15
C THR A 97 9.68 -7.05 26.46
N GLU A 98 9.67 -5.82 25.93
CA GLU A 98 8.65 -4.82 26.20
C GLU A 98 8.59 -3.82 25.05
N LEU A 99 7.37 -3.43 24.66
CA LEU A 99 7.11 -2.33 23.73
C LEU A 99 6.36 -1.23 24.47
N ASP A 100 7.07 -0.13 24.76
CA ASP A 100 6.48 1.10 25.27
C ASP A 100 5.95 1.92 24.09
N TRP A 101 4.65 1.80 23.84
CA TRP A 101 3.96 2.46 22.75
C TRP A 101 3.97 3.99 22.88
N GLU A 102 3.64 4.50 24.07
CA GLU A 102 3.56 5.94 24.33
C GLU A 102 4.94 6.60 24.30
N GLY A 103 5.93 5.95 24.93
CA GLY A 103 7.31 6.44 24.98
C GLY A 103 8.13 6.16 23.71
N LYS A 104 7.55 5.47 22.72
CA LYS A 104 8.18 5.08 21.44
C LYS A 104 9.49 4.32 21.63
N LYS A 105 9.50 3.34 22.53
CA LYS A 105 10.69 2.55 22.87
C LYS A 105 10.39 1.06 22.83
N ALA A 106 11.25 0.29 22.20
CA ALA A 106 11.26 -1.16 22.30
C ALA A 106 12.48 -1.60 23.11
N TYR A 107 12.23 -2.32 24.20
CA TYR A 107 13.30 -2.89 25.00
C TYR A 107 13.55 -4.32 24.55
N VAL A 108 14.81 -4.63 24.31
CA VAL A 108 15.21 -5.93 23.78
C VAL A 108 16.36 -6.52 24.58
N LYS A 109 16.50 -7.84 24.54
CA LYS A 109 17.65 -8.57 25.09
C LYS A 109 18.25 -9.45 24.01
N GLU A 110 19.57 -9.61 24.04
CA GLU A 110 20.25 -10.61 23.22
C GLU A 110 19.67 -11.99 23.47
N ALA A 111 19.37 -12.71 22.39
CA ALA A 111 18.75 -14.02 22.43
C ALA A 111 19.54 -15.02 21.59
N GLU A 112 19.76 -16.21 22.13
CA GLU A 112 20.29 -17.36 21.40
C GLU A 112 19.11 -18.28 21.04
N VAL A 113 18.51 -18.06 19.87
CA VAL A 113 17.36 -18.81 19.36
C VAL A 113 17.62 -19.32 17.95
N ASP A 114 16.99 -20.45 17.58
CA ASP A 114 17.08 -21.06 16.25
C ASP A 114 15.87 -20.71 15.34
N TYR A 115 15.08 -19.71 15.74
CA TYR A 115 13.89 -19.25 15.01
C TYR A 115 13.83 -17.72 14.91
N TYR A 116 13.07 -17.22 13.94
CA TYR A 116 12.63 -15.83 13.83
C TYR A 116 11.12 -15.73 14.00
N THR A 117 10.61 -14.51 14.22
CA THR A 117 9.17 -14.26 14.31
C THR A 117 8.64 -13.61 13.06
N ASP A 118 7.45 -14.02 12.65
CA ASP A 118 6.72 -13.43 11.52
C ASP A 118 5.28 -13.12 11.95
N ALA A 119 4.92 -11.85 11.90
CA ALA A 119 3.64 -11.35 12.41
C ALA A 119 2.58 -11.28 11.30
N GLU A 120 1.33 -11.56 11.65
CA GLU A 120 0.19 -11.52 10.74
C GLU A 120 -0.70 -10.32 11.05
N THR A 121 -0.76 -9.40 10.09
CA THR A 121 -1.59 -8.19 10.15
C THR A 121 -2.87 -8.39 9.34
N LYS A 122 -4.01 -8.19 10.00
CA LYS A 122 -5.31 -8.11 9.34
C LYS A 122 -5.61 -6.65 9.04
N SER A 123 -6.07 -6.36 7.84
CA SER A 123 -6.45 -5.00 7.45
C SER A 123 -7.89 -4.97 6.94
N ASP A 124 -8.63 -3.96 7.37
CA ASP A 124 -9.96 -3.63 6.86
C ASP A 124 -9.91 -2.27 6.15
N LEU A 125 -10.75 -2.10 5.12
CA LEU A 125 -10.83 -0.86 4.34
C LEU A 125 -12.27 -0.36 4.35
N THR A 126 -12.44 0.89 4.78
CA THR A 126 -13.72 1.61 4.78
C THR A 126 -13.63 2.82 3.86
N VAL A 127 -14.61 2.99 2.96
CA VAL A 127 -14.73 4.19 2.13
C VAL A 127 -15.28 5.34 2.97
N LEU A 128 -14.61 6.48 2.97
CA LEU A 128 -15.02 7.68 3.71
C LEU A 128 -15.79 8.65 2.81
N SER A 129 -15.25 8.92 1.62
CA SER A 129 -15.82 9.86 0.66
C SER A 129 -15.51 9.42 -0.79
N ILE A 130 -16.34 9.86 -1.73
CA ILE A 130 -16.12 9.66 -3.16
C ILE A 130 -15.84 11.04 -3.77
N SER A 131 -14.68 11.19 -4.38
CA SER A 131 -14.26 12.43 -5.04
C SER A 131 -14.76 12.50 -6.47
N ASP A 132 -14.63 11.41 -7.22
CA ASP A 132 -15.21 11.26 -8.55
C ASP A 132 -15.63 9.81 -8.83
N GLN A 133 -16.58 9.64 -9.74
CA GLN A 133 -17.15 8.36 -10.11
C GLN A 133 -17.62 8.35 -11.56
N GLU A 134 -17.26 7.28 -12.27
CA GLU A 134 -17.68 7.04 -13.65
C GLU A 134 -18.32 5.66 -13.77
N THR A 135 -19.50 5.58 -14.38
CA THR A 135 -20.12 4.30 -14.77
C THR A 135 -19.71 3.94 -16.20
N ARG A 136 -19.10 2.77 -16.38
CA ARG A 136 -18.75 2.22 -17.69
C ARG A 136 -19.50 0.90 -17.89
N THR A 137 -20.36 0.84 -18.90
CA THR A 137 -21.31 -0.27 -19.09
C THR A 137 -22.23 -0.41 -17.87
N ASP A 138 -21.91 -1.31 -16.94
CA ASP A 138 -22.63 -1.58 -15.70
C ASP A 138 -21.69 -1.77 -14.49
N MET A 139 -20.42 -1.40 -14.66
CA MET A 139 -19.45 -1.30 -13.57
C MET A 139 -19.21 0.16 -13.22
N THR A 140 -18.75 0.37 -11.99
CA THR A 140 -18.48 1.70 -11.45
C THR A 140 -17.00 1.82 -11.12
N LEU A 141 -16.36 2.83 -11.69
CA LEU A 141 -15.04 3.31 -11.31
C LEU A 141 -15.24 4.45 -10.33
N SER A 142 -14.47 4.45 -9.24
CA SER A 142 -14.52 5.53 -8.26
C SER A 142 -13.12 5.79 -7.71
N TRP A 143 -12.87 7.03 -7.32
CA TRP A 143 -11.76 7.34 -6.43
C TRP A 143 -12.21 8.30 -5.34
N GLY A 144 -11.51 8.27 -4.21
CA GLY A 144 -11.83 9.09 -3.06
C GLY A 144 -11.09 8.64 -1.81
N GLU A 145 -11.48 9.18 -0.66
CA GLU A 145 -10.81 8.92 0.61
C GLU A 145 -11.29 7.61 1.22
N VAL A 146 -10.33 6.86 1.76
CA VAL A 146 -10.56 5.62 2.51
C VAL A 146 -9.82 5.65 3.83
N LYS A 147 -10.32 4.87 4.78
CA LYS A 147 -9.62 4.52 6.00
C LYS A 147 -9.23 3.06 5.95
N VAL A 148 -7.94 2.77 6.10
CA VAL A 148 -7.41 1.43 6.29
C VAL A 148 -7.08 1.23 7.75
N THR A 149 -7.72 0.26 8.39
CA THR A 149 -7.45 -0.11 9.77
C THR A 149 -6.70 -1.43 9.80
N SER A 150 -5.49 -1.43 10.37
CA SER A 150 -4.59 -2.58 10.44
C SER A 150 -4.39 -3.02 11.88
N VAL A 151 -4.62 -4.30 12.16
CA VAL A 151 -4.42 -4.92 13.46
C VAL A 151 -3.48 -6.11 13.30
N THR A 152 -2.36 -6.09 14.01
CA THR A 152 -1.46 -7.23 14.09
C THR A 152 -1.93 -8.14 15.21
N VAL A 153 -2.39 -9.34 14.86
CA VAL A 153 -3.18 -10.18 15.77
C VAL A 153 -2.43 -11.40 16.30
N LEU A 154 -1.47 -11.92 15.54
CA LEU A 154 -0.69 -13.09 15.91
C LEU A 154 0.70 -13.02 15.28
N PHE A 155 1.63 -13.80 15.82
CA PHE A 155 2.89 -14.09 15.16
C PHE A 155 3.19 -15.59 15.20
N LYS A 156 4.04 -16.02 14.26
CA LYS A 156 4.55 -17.38 14.13
C LYS A 156 6.03 -17.38 14.50
N LYS A 157 6.50 -18.44 15.15
CA LYS A 157 7.92 -18.73 15.40
C LYS A 157 8.37 -19.70 14.33
N ILE A 158 9.29 -19.29 13.46
CA ILE A 158 9.71 -20.03 12.26
C ILE A 158 11.20 -20.34 12.35
N LYS A 159 11.60 -21.61 12.24
CA LYS A 159 13.02 -22.01 12.29
C LYS A 159 13.83 -21.42 11.14
N PHE A 160 15.05 -20.96 11.41
CA PHE A 160 15.93 -20.35 10.40
C PHE A 160 16.29 -21.30 9.24
N HIS A 161 16.50 -22.59 9.52
CA HIS A 161 17.02 -23.52 8.53
C HIS A 161 15.92 -24.34 7.84
N THR A 162 14.92 -24.79 8.59
CA THR A 162 13.87 -25.68 8.07
C THR A 162 12.63 -24.92 7.62
N HIS A 163 12.48 -23.64 8.00
CA HIS A 163 11.26 -22.86 7.81
C HIS A 163 9.99 -23.52 8.39
N GLU A 164 10.17 -24.43 9.34
CA GLU A 164 9.06 -25.05 10.06
C GLU A 164 8.50 -24.08 11.09
N ASN A 165 7.17 -24.00 11.16
CA ASN A 165 6.48 -23.30 12.23
C ASN A 165 6.57 -24.14 13.52
N VAL A 166 7.20 -23.58 14.55
CA VAL A 166 7.42 -24.22 15.85
C VAL A 166 6.57 -23.63 16.96
N GLY A 167 5.73 -22.66 16.66
CA GLY A 167 4.81 -22.06 17.62
C GLY A 167 4.19 -20.76 17.12
N SER A 168 3.24 -20.26 17.88
CA SER A 168 2.62 -18.96 17.64
C SER A 168 2.32 -18.27 18.96
N GLY A 169 2.06 -16.97 18.90
CA GLY A 169 1.56 -16.20 20.02
C GLY A 169 0.59 -15.13 19.53
N ASP A 170 -0.28 -14.68 20.42
CA ASP A 170 -1.20 -13.59 20.14
C ASP A 170 -0.52 -12.24 20.38
N ILE A 171 -0.95 -11.23 19.62
CA ILE A 171 -0.47 -9.85 19.75
C ILE A 171 -1.65 -8.99 20.17
N LEU A 172 -1.46 -8.27 21.27
CA LEU A 172 -2.40 -7.27 21.75
C LEU A 172 -1.76 -5.89 21.62
N LEU A 173 -1.88 -5.30 20.44
CA LEU A 173 -1.41 -3.95 20.15
C LEU A 173 -2.55 -3.08 19.62
N PRO A 174 -2.43 -1.74 19.72
CA PRO A 174 -3.42 -0.82 19.17
C PRO A 174 -3.65 -1.07 17.68
N GLU A 175 -4.88 -0.82 17.23
CA GLU A 175 -5.16 -0.74 15.79
C GLU A 175 -4.47 0.50 15.20
N LEU A 176 -3.88 0.33 14.03
CA LEU A 176 -3.30 1.41 13.26
C LEU A 176 -4.29 1.87 12.22
N GLU A 177 -4.54 3.18 12.17
CA GLU A 177 -5.37 3.78 11.14
C GLU A 177 -4.49 4.53 10.13
N LEU A 178 -4.81 4.32 8.86
CA LEU A 178 -4.26 5.04 7.73
C LEU A 178 -5.42 5.66 6.95
N GLN A 179 -5.54 6.98 7.02
CA GLN A 179 -6.40 7.73 6.11
C GLN A 179 -5.61 8.08 4.86
N THR A 180 -6.16 7.74 3.70
CA THR A 180 -5.47 7.85 2.41
C THR A 180 -6.48 7.87 1.27
N ASN A 181 -6.01 8.07 0.05
CA ASN A 181 -6.83 7.94 -1.15
C ASN A 181 -6.79 6.51 -1.70
N ALA A 182 -7.90 6.11 -2.30
CA ALA A 182 -8.00 4.88 -3.07
C ALA A 182 -8.73 5.10 -4.38
N PHE A 183 -8.45 4.18 -5.28
CA PHE A 183 -9.15 3.99 -6.53
C PHE A 183 -9.71 2.57 -6.57
N TRP A 184 -10.98 2.42 -6.95
CA TRP A 184 -11.63 1.13 -6.93
C TRP A 184 -12.63 0.91 -8.05
N TYR A 185 -12.84 -0.38 -8.32
CA TYR A 185 -13.73 -0.88 -9.34
C TYR A 185 -14.79 -1.75 -8.71
N THR A 186 -16.05 -1.34 -8.84
CA THR A 186 -17.21 -2.08 -8.35
C THR A 186 -17.90 -2.76 -9.51
N PHE A 187 -17.93 -4.09 -9.49
CA PHE A 187 -18.63 -4.91 -10.48
C PHE A 187 -20.12 -5.03 -10.14
N PRO A 188 -20.98 -5.28 -11.15
CA PRO A 188 -22.38 -5.60 -10.88
C PRO A 188 -22.50 -6.93 -10.12
N GLY A 189 -23.53 -7.07 -9.29
CA GLY A 189 -23.70 -8.22 -8.40
C GLY A 189 -23.89 -9.55 -9.13
N ASP A 190 -24.28 -9.53 -10.40
CA ASP A 190 -24.48 -10.71 -11.26
C ASP A 190 -23.25 -11.06 -12.13
N ILE A 191 -22.12 -10.39 -11.92
CA ILE A 191 -20.90 -10.58 -12.74
C ILE A 191 -20.41 -12.03 -12.76
N CYS A 192 -20.53 -12.73 -11.63
CA CYS A 192 -20.15 -14.14 -11.50
C CYS A 192 -20.94 -15.02 -12.47
N PHE A 193 -22.25 -14.78 -12.59
CA PHE A 193 -23.12 -15.49 -13.54
C PHE A 193 -22.84 -15.10 -14.99
N LYS A 194 -22.65 -13.80 -15.26
CA LYS A 194 -22.32 -13.29 -16.60
C LYS A 194 -21.04 -13.92 -17.16
N LEU A 195 -20.03 -14.09 -16.31
CA LEU A 195 -18.71 -14.62 -16.70
C LEU A 195 -18.55 -16.13 -16.49
N LYS A 196 -19.58 -16.79 -15.93
CA LYS A 196 -19.54 -18.21 -15.52
C LYS A 196 -18.33 -18.50 -14.63
N LEU A 197 -18.19 -17.70 -13.57
CA LEU A 197 -17.19 -17.84 -12.52
C LEU A 197 -17.94 -18.06 -11.21
N GLU A 198 -17.90 -19.27 -10.65
CA GLU A 198 -18.66 -19.63 -9.46
C GLU A 198 -17.75 -19.90 -8.26
N GLY A 199 -18.25 -19.63 -7.05
CA GLY A 199 -17.56 -19.98 -5.81
C GLY A 199 -16.12 -19.48 -5.72
N GLU A 200 -15.19 -20.41 -5.49
CA GLU A 200 -13.77 -20.13 -5.31
C GLU A 200 -13.11 -19.55 -6.57
N ASP A 201 -13.58 -19.92 -7.77
CA ASP A 201 -13.03 -19.40 -9.03
C ASP A 201 -13.25 -17.89 -9.14
N PHE A 202 -14.41 -17.39 -8.70
CA PHE A 202 -14.68 -15.96 -8.71
C PHE A 202 -13.81 -15.19 -7.71
N GLY A 203 -13.69 -15.70 -6.48
CA GLY A 203 -12.82 -15.12 -5.46
C GLY A 203 -11.34 -15.11 -5.90
N GLY A 204 -10.88 -16.22 -6.46
CA GLY A 204 -9.54 -16.36 -7.04
C GLY A 204 -9.29 -15.40 -8.21
N SER A 205 -10.28 -15.20 -9.08
CA SER A 205 -10.21 -14.26 -10.21
C SER A 205 -10.11 -12.80 -9.76
N LEU A 206 -10.88 -12.41 -8.74
CA LEU A 206 -10.80 -11.07 -8.15
C LEU A 206 -9.46 -10.83 -7.45
N ARG A 207 -8.95 -11.83 -6.73
CA ARG A 207 -7.61 -11.76 -6.15
C ARG A 207 -6.53 -11.67 -7.22
N GLY A 208 -6.68 -12.43 -8.31
CA GLY A 208 -5.81 -12.35 -9.48
C GLY A 208 -5.82 -10.97 -10.14
N LEU A 209 -6.99 -10.32 -10.19
CA LEU A 209 -7.14 -8.95 -10.66
C LEU A 209 -6.43 -7.95 -9.74
N ALA A 210 -6.62 -8.04 -8.43
CA ALA A 210 -5.90 -7.19 -7.47
C ALA A 210 -4.37 -7.39 -7.61
N ASN A 211 -3.92 -8.64 -7.69
CA ASN A 211 -2.52 -9.01 -7.82
C ASN A 211 -1.84 -8.46 -9.08
N ILE A 212 -2.52 -8.44 -10.24
CA ILE A 212 -1.94 -7.88 -11.46
C ILE A 212 -1.96 -6.34 -11.41
N LEU A 213 -3.04 -5.75 -10.92
CA LEU A 213 -3.18 -4.29 -10.80
C LEU A 213 -2.10 -3.71 -9.88
N GLY A 214 -1.87 -4.31 -8.70
CA GLY A 214 -0.81 -3.89 -7.78
C GLY A 214 0.61 -4.01 -8.35
N LYS A 215 0.82 -4.82 -9.39
CA LYS A 215 2.13 -4.96 -10.06
C LYS A 215 2.31 -4.00 -11.23
N ILE A 216 1.24 -3.74 -11.98
CA ILE A 216 1.29 -2.90 -13.18
C ILE A 216 1.11 -1.43 -12.83
N ALA A 217 0.25 -1.08 -11.87
CA ALA A 217 0.01 0.31 -11.47
C ALA A 217 1.30 1.09 -11.12
N PRO A 218 2.26 0.53 -10.35
CA PRO A 218 3.52 1.22 -10.06
C PRO A 218 4.34 1.60 -11.30
N LEU A 219 4.27 0.79 -12.37
CA LEU A 219 4.99 1.06 -13.62
C LEU A 219 4.42 2.28 -14.37
N TRP A 220 3.11 2.50 -14.28
CA TRP A 220 2.43 3.64 -14.91
C TRP A 220 2.54 4.92 -14.08
N LEU A 221 2.61 4.76 -12.76
CA LEU A 221 2.77 5.86 -11.82
C LEU A 221 4.22 6.26 -11.60
N MET A 222 5.17 5.40 -11.98
CA MET A 222 6.61 5.54 -11.71
C MET A 222 6.90 5.62 -10.20
N CYS A 223 6.23 4.77 -9.41
CA CYS A 223 6.37 4.69 -7.96
C CYS A 223 6.94 3.33 -7.52
N ASP A 224 7.29 3.20 -6.24
CA ASP A 224 7.68 1.90 -5.69
C ASP A 224 6.43 1.01 -5.55
N PRO A 225 6.51 -0.31 -5.81
CA PRO A 225 5.38 -1.22 -5.57
C PRO A 225 4.84 -1.22 -4.14
N ARG A 226 5.61 -0.75 -3.15
CA ARG A 226 5.20 -0.63 -1.75
C ARG A 226 4.38 0.63 -1.47
N ASP A 227 4.40 1.60 -2.37
CA ASP A 227 3.61 2.84 -2.25
C ASP A 227 2.12 2.59 -2.52
N LEU A 228 1.78 1.44 -3.11
CA LEU A 228 0.41 1.04 -3.41
C LEU A 228 0.11 -0.33 -2.82
N ARG A 229 -1.13 -0.52 -2.41
CA ARG A 229 -1.65 -1.83 -2.01
C ARG A 229 -2.95 -2.10 -2.74
N SER A 230 -3.12 -3.35 -3.15
CA SER A 230 -4.30 -3.80 -3.86
C SER A 230 -5.02 -4.87 -3.05
N ILE A 231 -6.33 -4.72 -2.85
CA ILE A 231 -7.15 -5.72 -2.17
C ILE A 231 -8.39 -6.04 -2.99
N SER A 232 -8.87 -7.27 -2.87
CA SER A 232 -10.10 -7.73 -3.49
C SER A 232 -11.13 -8.12 -2.44
N GLN A 233 -12.36 -7.68 -2.59
CA GLN A 233 -13.49 -8.05 -1.74
C GLN A 233 -14.60 -8.64 -2.61
N VAL A 234 -14.95 -9.91 -2.38
CA VAL A 234 -16.08 -10.57 -3.08
C VAL A 234 -17.40 -9.85 -2.80
N ARG A 235 -17.53 -9.29 -1.59
CA ARG A 235 -18.60 -8.41 -1.19
C ARG A 235 -18.00 -7.29 -0.35
N SER A 236 -17.90 -6.10 -0.92
CA SER A 236 -17.43 -4.92 -0.20
C SER A 236 -18.41 -4.54 0.91
N PRO A 237 -17.96 -4.23 2.14
CA PRO A 237 -18.84 -3.70 3.18
C PRO A 237 -19.52 -2.38 2.78
N PHE A 238 -18.90 -1.61 1.89
CA PHE A 238 -19.41 -0.31 1.46
C PHE A 238 -20.51 -0.43 0.40
N SER A 239 -20.26 -1.17 -0.69
CA SER A 239 -21.18 -1.25 -1.83
C SER A 239 -22.05 -2.50 -1.82
N GLU A 240 -21.75 -3.46 -0.93
CA GLU A 240 -22.29 -4.83 -0.95
C GLU A 240 -22.06 -5.58 -2.28
N LEU A 241 -21.13 -5.09 -3.09
CA LEU A 241 -20.83 -5.61 -4.42
C LEU A 241 -19.37 -6.06 -4.53
N PRO A 242 -19.03 -6.94 -5.50
CA PRO A 242 -17.65 -7.34 -5.72
C PRO A 242 -16.80 -6.13 -6.12
N THR A 243 -15.74 -5.87 -5.36
CA THR A 243 -14.94 -4.65 -5.50
C THR A 243 -13.46 -4.94 -5.40
N VAL A 244 -12.65 -4.33 -6.27
CA VAL A 244 -11.19 -4.33 -6.17
C VAL A 244 -10.71 -2.91 -5.90
N TYR A 245 -9.94 -2.74 -4.82
CA TYR A 245 -9.37 -1.47 -4.41
C TYR A 245 -7.87 -1.46 -4.67
N ILE A 246 -7.35 -0.30 -5.06
CA ILE A 246 -5.94 0.08 -5.02
C ILE A 246 -5.87 1.34 -4.17
N TYR A 247 -5.18 1.28 -3.04
CA TYR A 247 -5.02 2.43 -2.14
C TYR A 247 -3.55 2.78 -1.97
N GLU A 248 -3.31 4.05 -1.65
CA GLU A 248 -1.97 4.57 -1.43
C GLU A 248 -1.52 4.23 -0.02
N ASN A 249 -0.38 3.58 0.11
CA ASN A 249 0.21 3.21 1.41
C ASN A 249 1.00 4.40 2.00
N ILE A 250 0.39 5.58 1.92
CA ILE A 250 0.97 6.87 2.31
C ILE A 250 -0.17 7.69 2.94
N PRO A 251 -0.05 8.12 4.21
CA PRO A 251 -0.94 9.08 4.84
C PRO A 251 -1.34 10.24 3.94
N ASP A 252 -2.63 10.56 3.95
CA ASP A 252 -3.31 11.59 3.16
C ASP A 252 -3.28 11.37 1.64
N GLY A 253 -2.51 10.39 1.15
CA GLY A 253 -2.27 10.15 -0.26
C GLY A 253 -1.42 11.26 -0.92
N VAL A 254 -0.85 10.93 -2.07
CA VAL A 254 0.00 11.80 -2.90
C VAL A 254 -0.56 11.98 -4.31
N GLY A 255 -1.77 11.48 -4.59
CA GLY A 255 -2.49 11.66 -5.85
C GLY A 255 -2.32 10.52 -6.85
N TYR A 256 -1.82 9.36 -6.43
CA TYR A 256 -1.74 8.19 -7.30
C TYR A 256 -3.12 7.66 -7.69
N SER A 257 -4.07 7.64 -6.76
CA SER A 257 -5.42 7.11 -6.96
C SER A 257 -6.19 7.90 -8.02
N GLU A 258 -6.15 9.23 -7.94
CA GLU A 258 -6.75 10.11 -8.94
C GLU A 258 -6.13 9.87 -10.33
N LYS A 259 -4.80 9.75 -10.40
CA LYS A 259 -4.13 9.45 -11.67
C LYS A 259 -4.55 8.08 -12.22
N LEU A 260 -4.65 7.04 -11.38
CA LEU A 260 -5.11 5.71 -11.80
C LEU A 260 -6.55 5.73 -12.33
N PHE A 261 -7.43 6.52 -11.71
CA PHE A 261 -8.79 6.73 -12.20
C PHE A 261 -8.79 7.26 -13.64
N ASN A 262 -7.98 8.30 -13.88
CA ASN A 262 -7.86 8.96 -15.18
C ASN A 262 -7.22 8.08 -16.29
N ILE A 263 -6.28 7.19 -15.93
CA ILE A 263 -5.58 6.30 -16.90
C ILE A 263 -6.09 4.85 -16.88
N SER A 264 -7.23 4.60 -16.25
CA SER A 264 -7.75 3.27 -15.92
C SER A 264 -7.85 2.31 -17.12
N SER A 265 -8.27 2.81 -18.29
CA SER A 265 -8.39 2.00 -19.50
C SER A 265 -7.04 1.45 -19.98
N ASP A 266 -6.01 2.31 -20.02
CA ASP A 266 -4.67 1.92 -20.46
C ASP A 266 -4.01 0.95 -19.48
N LEU A 267 -4.25 1.16 -18.17
CA LEU A 267 -3.80 0.26 -17.12
C LEU A 267 -4.37 -1.15 -17.32
N PHE A 268 -5.66 -1.27 -17.60
CA PHE A 268 -6.32 -2.55 -17.83
C PHE A 268 -5.82 -3.28 -19.06
N GLU A 269 -5.60 -2.55 -20.16
CA GLU A 269 -5.03 -3.14 -21.37
C GLU A 269 -3.64 -3.69 -21.09
N ALA A 270 -2.81 -2.96 -20.34
CA ALA A 270 -1.49 -3.42 -19.91
C ALA A 270 -1.56 -4.67 -19.03
N CYS A 271 -2.46 -4.71 -18.03
CA CYS A 271 -2.71 -5.89 -17.21
C CYS A 271 -3.11 -7.10 -18.07
N ARG A 272 -4.05 -6.91 -19.00
CA ARG A 272 -4.53 -7.97 -19.89
C ARG A 272 -3.41 -8.50 -20.78
N LYS A 273 -2.62 -7.60 -21.37
CA LYS A 273 -1.45 -7.94 -22.18
C LYS A 273 -0.45 -8.78 -21.38
N GLN A 274 -0.07 -8.32 -20.19
CA GLN A 274 0.87 -9.04 -19.32
C GLN A 274 0.41 -10.46 -18.99
N ILE A 275 -0.89 -10.65 -18.72
CA ILE A 275 -1.42 -11.98 -18.41
C ILE A 275 -1.41 -12.89 -19.66
N ARG A 276 -1.75 -12.36 -20.84
CA ARG A 276 -1.74 -13.12 -22.10
C ARG A 276 -0.33 -13.53 -22.53
N GLU A 277 0.65 -12.67 -22.36
CA GLU A 277 2.05 -12.94 -22.74
C GLU A 277 2.77 -13.85 -21.72
N CYS A 278 2.25 -13.97 -20.49
CA CYS A 278 2.83 -14.84 -19.49
C CYS A 278 2.64 -16.33 -19.82
N ALA A 279 3.72 -17.11 -19.81
CA ALA A 279 3.70 -18.53 -20.16
C ALA A 279 3.12 -19.47 -19.07
N CYS A 280 2.76 -18.95 -17.89
CA CYS A 280 2.21 -19.79 -16.81
C CYS A 280 0.83 -20.37 -17.19
N PRO A 281 0.50 -21.61 -16.77
CA PRO A 281 -0.80 -22.20 -17.08
C PRO A 281 -1.93 -21.53 -16.29
N ASN A 282 -1.82 -21.50 -14.95
CA ASN A 282 -2.91 -21.11 -14.05
C ASN A 282 -2.62 -19.83 -13.26
N GLY A 283 -1.37 -19.35 -13.28
CA GLY A 283 -0.92 -18.16 -12.57
C GLY A 283 0.51 -18.30 -12.06
N CYS A 284 1.22 -17.18 -11.90
CA CYS A 284 2.50 -17.12 -11.21
C CYS A 284 2.66 -15.76 -10.50
N PRO A 285 3.66 -15.62 -9.61
CA PRO A 285 3.91 -14.36 -8.92
C PRO A 285 4.11 -13.15 -9.86
N SER A 286 4.56 -13.35 -11.10
CA SER A 286 4.76 -12.26 -12.07
C SER A 286 3.49 -11.82 -12.83
N CYS A 287 2.36 -12.52 -12.65
CA CYS A 287 1.07 -12.16 -13.25
C CYS A 287 -0.03 -12.10 -12.17
N VAL A 288 -1.05 -12.94 -12.27
CA VAL A 288 -2.21 -13.00 -11.36
C VAL A 288 -1.88 -13.55 -9.97
N GLY A 289 -0.70 -14.13 -9.74
CA GLY A 289 -0.34 -14.82 -8.50
C GLY A 289 -0.28 -16.34 -8.66
N PRO A 290 0.36 -17.07 -7.73
CA PRO A 290 0.52 -18.52 -7.80
C PRO A 290 -0.82 -19.24 -7.63
N GLU A 291 -0.96 -20.41 -8.26
CA GLU A 291 -2.19 -21.22 -8.26
C GLU A 291 -2.72 -21.55 -6.85
N MET A 292 -1.85 -21.72 -5.86
CA MET A 292 -2.27 -21.96 -4.47
C MET A 292 -3.03 -20.77 -3.85
N GLU A 293 -2.87 -19.55 -4.37
CA GLU A 293 -3.52 -18.35 -3.85
C GLU A 293 -4.77 -17.95 -4.64
N VAL A 294 -4.76 -18.19 -5.97
CA VAL A 294 -5.80 -17.74 -6.90
C VAL A 294 -6.62 -18.87 -7.52
N GLY A 295 -6.30 -20.13 -7.22
CA GLY A 295 -6.94 -21.30 -7.80
C GLY A 295 -6.52 -21.57 -9.26
N SER A 296 -6.94 -22.71 -9.77
CA SER A 296 -6.63 -23.14 -11.14
C SER A 296 -7.26 -22.24 -12.21
N ALA A 297 -8.42 -21.66 -11.92
CA ALA A 297 -9.10 -20.70 -12.79
C ALA A 297 -8.62 -19.25 -12.63
N GLY A 298 -7.68 -18.95 -11.72
CA GLY A 298 -7.27 -17.59 -11.41
C GLY A 298 -6.84 -16.79 -12.65
N LYS A 299 -5.99 -17.36 -13.50
CA LYS A 299 -5.54 -16.70 -14.73
C LYS A 299 -6.67 -16.47 -15.74
N SER A 300 -7.45 -17.51 -16.04
CA SER A 300 -8.49 -17.44 -17.07
C SER A 300 -9.66 -16.56 -16.62
N GLY A 301 -10.03 -16.61 -15.35
CA GLY A 301 -11.10 -15.78 -14.79
C GLY A 301 -10.70 -14.31 -14.63
N THR A 302 -9.45 -13.99 -14.25
CA THR A 302 -8.96 -12.60 -14.30
C THR A 302 -8.97 -12.04 -15.72
N LEU A 303 -8.66 -12.84 -16.75
CA LEU A 303 -8.77 -12.41 -18.15
C LEU A 303 -10.21 -12.10 -18.56
N LYS A 304 -11.18 -12.89 -18.10
CA LYS A 304 -12.62 -12.60 -18.32
C LYS A 304 -13.03 -11.30 -17.65
N LEU A 305 -12.60 -11.06 -16.40
CA LEU A 305 -12.85 -9.80 -15.69
C LEU A 305 -12.25 -8.61 -16.44
N LEU A 306 -10.99 -8.68 -16.85
CA LEU A 306 -10.34 -7.59 -17.61
C LEU A 306 -11.00 -7.35 -18.98
N SER A 307 -11.41 -8.42 -19.67
CA SER A 307 -12.11 -8.29 -20.95
C SER A 307 -13.48 -7.62 -20.78
N TYR A 308 -14.19 -7.97 -19.70
CA TYR A 308 -15.40 -7.29 -19.27
C TYR A 308 -15.17 -5.79 -19.00
N MET A 309 -14.12 -5.46 -18.23
CA MET A 309 -13.77 -4.08 -17.89
C MET A 309 -13.41 -3.24 -19.11
N LEU A 310 -12.80 -3.85 -20.13
CA LEU A 310 -12.42 -3.19 -21.37
C LEU A 310 -13.55 -3.20 -22.42
N ALA A 311 -14.72 -3.79 -22.11
CA ALA A 311 -15.81 -4.03 -23.06
C ALA A 311 -15.34 -4.75 -24.34
N VAL A 312 -14.37 -5.67 -24.23
CA VAL A 312 -13.88 -6.48 -25.35
C VAL A 312 -14.51 -7.88 -25.26
N GLU A 313 -14.97 -8.41 -26.39
CA GLU A 313 -15.56 -9.76 -26.43
C GLU A 313 -14.60 -10.81 -25.86
N ASN A 314 -15.13 -11.68 -24.99
CA ASN A 314 -14.41 -12.82 -24.43
C ASN A 314 -14.12 -13.81 -25.58
N ILE A 315 -12.83 -13.97 -25.94
CA ILE A 315 -12.35 -15.08 -26.79
C ILE A 315 -12.18 -16.32 -25.92
#